data_AF-A0A9X8DZX5-F1
#
_entry.id   AF-A0A9X8DZX5-F1
#
_cell.length_a   1.000
_cell.length_b   1.000
_cell.length_c   1.000
_cell.angle_alpha   90.00
_cell.angle_beta   90.00
_cell.angle_gamma   90.00
#
_symmetry.space_group_name_H-M   'P 1'
#
loop_
_entity.id
_entity.type
_entity.pdbx_description
1 polymer ?
#
loop_
_entity_poly.entity_id
_entity_poly.type
_entity_poly.pdbx_seq_one_letter_code
_entity_poly.pdbx_strand_id
1 'polypeptide(L)'
;MLKKSLQRYAAMGDKMKACFDIAPETFILPNEYIPFAFFYNEGFVRICTHRYNTDSEDMNDLFMHLTNSSIQKHGHMDQVSDNPVNNAEATEAGGTKARYDFLGFSPYPGSILDVIVKSLVAGEDSIPFQVNSFDLYGYDILLDESFRPWLIEINSSPSMGRDNSLDYVIKDALIYDTMRLVRPLHFDRAALLSILNRRAHDLAQEKKRPNQLPPTEVEARALQQLNEDLTDILHGERPRQYGEMPQHMGNFQRIAPNKTRLFDFIIELSV
;
A
#
# COMPACT_ATOMS: atom_id res chain seq x y z
N MET A 1 9.89 -12.34 18.99
CA MET A 1 11.07 -12.95 18.32
C MET A 1 12.14 -11.92 17.97
N LEU A 2 11.77 -10.67 17.65
CA LEU A 2 12.65 -9.51 17.40
C LEU A 2 13.79 -9.31 18.43
N LYS A 3 13.48 -9.37 19.73
CA LYS A 3 14.43 -9.12 20.83
C LYS A 3 15.60 -10.13 20.90
N LYS A 4 15.35 -11.40 20.55
CA LYS A 4 16.38 -12.46 20.49
C LYS A 4 17.25 -12.37 19.24
N SER A 5 16.73 -11.81 18.16
CA SER A 5 17.47 -11.65 16.90
C SER A 5 18.38 -10.41 16.92
N LEU A 6 17.91 -9.29 17.48
CA LEU A 6 18.71 -8.06 17.68
C LEU A 6 19.89 -8.28 18.65
N GLN A 7 19.69 -9.03 19.74
CA GLN A 7 20.79 -9.42 20.64
C GLN A 7 21.83 -10.32 19.95
N ARG A 8 21.41 -11.17 19.00
CA ARG A 8 22.34 -12.01 18.23
C ARG A 8 23.11 -11.20 17.20
N TYR A 9 22.46 -10.27 16.51
CA TYR A 9 23.11 -9.40 15.53
C TYR A 9 24.11 -8.42 16.17
N ALA A 10 23.75 -7.82 17.31
CA ALA A 10 24.64 -6.96 18.08
C ALA A 10 25.85 -7.71 18.68
N ALA A 11 25.73 -9.03 18.84
CA ALA A 11 26.80 -9.90 19.33
C ALA A 11 27.69 -10.50 18.22
N MET A 12 27.41 -10.24 16.93
CA MET A 12 28.21 -10.76 15.82
C MET A 12 29.42 -9.85 15.54
N GLY A 13 30.61 -10.45 15.51
CA GLY A 13 31.86 -9.74 15.21
C GLY A 13 31.99 -9.31 13.75
N ASP A 14 32.79 -8.26 13.51
CA ASP A 14 32.86 -7.51 12.25
C ASP A 14 33.16 -8.36 11.00
N LYS A 15 33.88 -9.49 11.16
CA LYS A 15 34.15 -10.43 10.06
C LYS A 15 32.90 -11.16 9.55
N MET A 16 31.94 -11.50 10.42
CA MET A 16 30.70 -12.13 9.96
C MET A 16 29.76 -11.12 9.29
N LYS A 17 29.75 -9.87 9.75
CA LYS A 17 29.00 -8.79 9.08
C LYS A 17 29.46 -8.61 7.62
N ALA A 18 30.76 -8.66 7.37
CA ALA A 18 31.33 -8.57 6.03
C ALA A 18 30.95 -9.76 5.11
N CYS A 19 30.65 -10.94 5.65
CA CYS A 19 30.19 -12.09 4.87
C CYS A 19 28.72 -11.97 4.42
N PHE A 20 27.91 -11.15 5.10
CA PHE A 20 26.52 -10.85 4.70
C PHE A 20 26.43 -9.68 3.71
N ASP A 21 27.54 -8.98 3.46
CA ASP A 21 27.65 -7.87 2.49
C ASP A 21 27.91 -8.37 1.05
N ILE A 22 27.93 -9.70 0.84
CA ILE A 22 28.24 -10.37 -0.44
C ILE A 22 27.01 -11.15 -0.96
N ALA A 23 25.80 -10.70 -0.63
CA ALA A 23 24.58 -11.19 -1.28
C ALA A 23 24.38 -10.44 -2.60
N PRO A 24 24.06 -11.13 -3.72
CA PRO A 24 23.83 -10.47 -5.00
C PRO A 24 22.68 -9.45 -4.90
N GLU A 25 22.82 -8.28 -5.54
CA GLU A 25 21.87 -7.15 -5.53
C GLU A 25 20.43 -7.49 -5.99
N THR A 26 20.17 -8.74 -6.38
CA THR A 26 18.88 -9.22 -6.89
C THR A 26 18.20 -10.28 -6.02
N PHE A 27 18.77 -10.70 -4.88
CA PHE A 27 18.07 -11.60 -3.94
C PHE A 27 18.42 -11.26 -2.49
N ILE A 28 17.47 -10.69 -1.75
CA ILE A 28 17.59 -10.45 -0.31
C ILE A 28 16.72 -11.47 0.44
N LEU A 29 17.36 -12.23 1.34
CA LEU A 29 16.73 -13.11 2.32
C LEU A 29 16.25 -12.31 3.56
N PRO A 30 15.24 -12.83 4.29
CA PRO A 30 14.32 -12.02 5.07
C PRO A 30 14.84 -11.71 6.46
N ASN A 31 14.70 -10.46 6.90
CA ASN A 31 14.06 -10.05 8.15
C ASN A 31 14.42 -8.61 8.47
N GLU A 32 13.40 -7.75 8.36
CA GLU A 32 13.23 -6.38 8.86
C GLU A 32 12.52 -5.58 7.77
N TYR A 33 11.25 -5.94 7.54
CA TYR A 33 10.36 -5.08 6.80
C TYR A 33 9.62 -4.22 7.80
N ILE A 34 9.68 -2.91 7.59
CA ILE A 34 8.52 -2.07 7.81
C ILE A 34 7.99 -1.82 6.39
N PRO A 35 6.77 -2.26 6.07
CA PRO A 35 5.82 -1.41 5.39
C PRO A 35 6.35 -0.19 4.68
N PHE A 36 6.69 -0.16 3.40
CA PHE A 36 6.58 1.14 2.73
C PHE A 36 5.10 1.47 2.65
N ALA A 37 4.59 2.11 3.70
CA ALA A 37 3.20 2.51 3.80
C ALA A 37 3.10 3.95 3.31
N PHE A 38 2.13 4.17 2.43
CA PHE A 38 1.85 5.46 1.85
C PHE A 38 0.39 5.83 2.12
N PHE A 39 0.16 7.10 2.43
CA PHE A 39 -1.16 7.69 2.59
C PHE A 39 -1.46 8.60 1.41
N TYR A 40 -2.63 8.45 0.81
CA TYR A 40 -3.08 9.32 -0.27
C TYR A 40 -3.75 10.56 0.33
N ASN A 41 -3.29 11.77 -0.01
CA ASN A 41 -3.75 13.00 0.65
C ASN A 41 -5.15 13.46 0.21
N GLU A 42 -5.78 12.73 -0.70
CA GLU A 42 -7.14 12.98 -1.13
C GLU A 42 -8.07 11.84 -0.71
N GLY A 43 -9.31 12.22 -0.42
CA GLY A 43 -10.36 11.33 0.01
C GLY A 43 -11.67 12.09 0.09
N PHE A 44 -12.72 11.39 0.50
CA PHE A 44 -14.04 11.98 0.69
C PHE A 44 -14.63 11.54 2.01
N VAL A 45 -15.47 12.40 2.57
CA VAL A 45 -16.32 12.09 3.71
C VAL A 45 -17.67 11.61 3.20
N ARG A 46 -18.23 10.60 3.85
CA ARG A 46 -19.57 10.07 3.56
C ARG A 46 -20.55 10.68 4.56
N ILE A 47 -21.65 11.22 4.05
CA ILE A 47 -22.68 11.92 4.82
C ILE A 47 -23.97 11.08 4.75
N CYS A 48 -24.72 11.07 5.85
CA CYS A 48 -26.03 10.42 5.92
C CYS A 48 -27.13 11.29 5.30
N THR A 49 -28.16 10.68 4.72
CA THR A 49 -29.30 11.39 4.13
C THR A 49 -30.29 11.87 5.17
N HIS A 50 -30.34 11.25 6.36
CA HIS A 50 -31.18 11.68 7.47
C HIS A 50 -30.35 12.37 8.56
N ARG A 51 -30.96 13.33 9.26
CA ARG A 51 -30.30 14.10 10.32
C ARG A 51 -30.08 13.22 11.56
N TYR A 52 -28.85 13.22 12.07
CA TYR A 52 -28.50 12.47 13.27
C TYR A 52 -29.22 12.97 14.52
N ASN A 53 -29.72 12.04 15.33
CA ASN A 53 -30.21 12.27 16.70
C ASN A 53 -29.89 11.05 17.60
N THR A 54 -30.23 11.16 18.88
CA THR A 54 -30.01 10.11 19.88
C THR A 54 -31.32 9.50 20.39
N ASP A 55 -32.43 9.72 19.70
CA ASP A 55 -33.75 9.27 20.15
C ASP A 55 -33.87 7.76 19.93
N SER A 56 -34.30 7.04 20.96
CA SER A 56 -34.35 5.57 20.93
C SER A 56 -35.30 5.02 19.85
N GLU A 57 -36.28 5.81 19.44
CA GLU A 57 -37.25 5.47 18.40
C GLU A 57 -36.61 5.39 17.01
N ASP A 58 -35.55 6.17 16.78
CA ASP A 58 -34.87 6.29 15.49
C ASP A 58 -33.62 5.39 15.37
N MET A 59 -33.37 4.53 16.36
CA MET A 59 -32.21 3.61 16.36
C MET A 59 -32.21 2.61 15.19
N ASN A 60 -33.38 2.34 14.61
CA ASN A 60 -33.51 1.46 13.45
C ASN A 60 -33.39 2.19 12.11
N ASP A 61 -33.21 3.52 12.13
CA ASP A 61 -33.03 4.31 10.93
C ASP A 61 -31.63 4.13 10.34
N LEU A 62 -31.52 3.21 9.38
CA LEU A 62 -30.28 2.93 8.68
C LEU A 62 -29.75 4.15 7.90
N PHE A 63 -30.63 5.04 7.46
CA PHE A 63 -30.24 6.23 6.71
C PHE A 63 -29.65 7.32 7.59
N MET A 64 -29.89 7.24 8.91
CA MET A 64 -29.29 8.10 9.93
C MET A 64 -27.95 7.55 10.43
N HIS A 65 -27.88 6.24 10.68
CA HIS A 65 -26.77 5.64 11.43
C HIS A 65 -25.68 4.98 10.57
N LEU A 66 -25.94 4.71 9.28
CA LEU A 66 -24.97 4.04 8.40
C LEU A 66 -24.56 4.91 7.21
N THR A 67 -23.26 5.12 7.02
CA THR A 67 -22.74 6.00 5.95
C THR A 67 -22.47 5.28 4.62
N ASN A 68 -22.70 3.97 4.53
CA ASN A 68 -22.36 3.18 3.34
C ASN A 68 -23.15 3.65 2.11
N SER A 69 -22.47 3.91 0.99
CA SER A 69 -23.13 4.37 -0.24
C SER A 69 -24.19 3.40 -0.79
N SER A 70 -24.03 2.09 -0.55
CA SER A 70 -25.01 1.06 -0.94
C SER A 70 -26.35 1.19 -0.22
N ILE A 71 -26.35 1.76 0.99
CA ILE A 71 -27.54 2.04 1.80
C ILE A 71 -28.06 3.42 1.43
N GLN A 72 -27.18 4.42 1.52
CA GLN A 72 -27.51 5.83 1.35
C GLN A 72 -28.08 6.18 -0.04
N LYS A 73 -27.75 5.42 -1.09
CA LYS A 73 -28.36 5.60 -2.42
C LYS A 73 -29.88 5.38 -2.48
N HIS A 74 -30.46 4.73 -1.47
CA HIS A 74 -31.90 4.53 -1.36
C HIS A 74 -32.54 5.53 -0.38
N GLY A 75 -31.73 6.38 0.28
CA GLY A 75 -32.20 7.43 1.17
C GLY A 75 -32.62 8.67 0.38
N HIS A 76 -33.59 9.42 0.91
CA HIS A 76 -34.07 10.65 0.27
C HIS A 76 -33.35 11.87 0.84
N MET A 77 -32.30 12.35 0.15
CA MET A 77 -31.56 13.56 0.54
C MET A 77 -32.41 14.84 0.58
N ASP A 78 -33.52 14.85 -0.17
CA ASP A 78 -34.45 15.99 -0.25
C ASP A 78 -35.11 16.36 1.09
N GLN A 79 -34.96 15.51 2.11
CA GLN A 79 -35.52 15.75 3.44
C GLN A 79 -34.63 16.63 4.34
N VAL A 80 -33.37 16.89 3.95
CA VAL A 80 -32.41 17.66 4.75
C VAL A 80 -31.87 18.83 3.90
N SER A 81 -32.57 19.96 3.96
CA SER A 81 -32.27 21.15 3.14
C SER A 81 -30.91 21.80 3.46
N ASP A 82 -30.41 21.60 4.67
CA ASP A 82 -29.11 22.09 5.16
C ASP A 82 -27.96 21.10 4.92
N ASN A 83 -28.17 20.02 4.16
CA ASN A 83 -27.10 19.09 3.81
C ASN A 83 -26.04 19.81 2.95
N PRO A 84 -24.76 19.84 3.35
CA PRO A 84 -23.72 20.58 2.64
C PRO A 84 -23.52 20.10 1.20
N VAL A 85 -23.86 18.84 0.89
CA VAL A 85 -23.75 18.29 -0.47
C VAL A 85 -24.73 18.95 -1.46
N ASN A 86 -25.87 19.46 -0.99
CA ASN A 86 -26.93 20.01 -1.85
C ASN A 86 -26.51 21.29 -2.60
N ASN A 87 -25.54 22.04 -2.07
CA ASN A 87 -25.07 23.31 -2.65
C ASN A 87 -23.64 23.25 -3.19
N ALA A 88 -23.05 22.06 -3.24
CA ALA A 88 -21.66 21.87 -3.64
C ALA A 88 -21.52 21.81 -5.16
N GLU A 89 -20.38 22.26 -5.68
CA GLU A 89 -20.02 21.96 -7.07
C GLU A 89 -19.75 20.46 -7.26
N ALA A 90 -19.86 19.98 -8.50
CA ALA A 90 -19.66 18.58 -8.86
C ALA A 90 -18.25 18.05 -8.51
N THR A 91 -17.26 18.94 -8.37
CA THR A 91 -15.88 18.65 -7.95
C THR A 91 -15.71 18.64 -6.43
N GLU A 92 -16.67 19.19 -5.69
CA GLU A 92 -16.65 19.34 -4.24
C GLU A 92 -17.46 18.25 -3.55
N ALA A 93 -18.60 17.88 -4.14
CA ALA A 93 -19.45 16.80 -3.64
C ALA A 93 -20.15 16.02 -4.77
N GLY A 94 -20.62 14.82 -4.43
CA GLY A 94 -21.36 13.97 -5.35
C GLY A 94 -22.06 12.83 -4.61
N GLY A 95 -23.35 12.62 -4.90
CA GLY A 95 -24.16 11.64 -4.18
C GLY A 95 -24.23 11.97 -2.68
N THR A 96 -23.68 11.10 -1.83
CA THR A 96 -23.60 11.33 -0.38
C THR A 96 -22.16 11.57 0.10
N LYS A 97 -21.28 12.00 -0.82
CA LYS A 97 -19.85 12.19 -0.57
C LYS A 97 -19.46 13.64 -0.78
N ALA A 98 -18.52 14.14 0.01
CA ALA A 98 -17.92 15.46 -0.17
C ALA A 98 -16.43 15.46 0.16
N ARG A 99 -15.67 16.37 -0.45
CA ARG A 99 -14.27 16.62 -0.09
C ARG A 99 -14.20 17.18 1.32
N TYR A 100 -13.16 16.81 2.06
CA TYR A 100 -12.96 17.31 3.42
C TYR A 100 -12.80 18.84 3.45
N ASP A 101 -12.01 19.40 2.52
CA ASP A 101 -11.77 20.85 2.42
C ASP A 101 -13.06 21.65 2.17
N PHE A 102 -13.99 21.10 1.38
CA PHE A 102 -15.27 21.75 1.07
C PHE A 102 -16.13 21.91 2.31
N LEU A 103 -16.10 20.92 3.21
CA LEU A 103 -16.89 20.93 4.43
C LEU A 103 -16.29 21.85 5.51
N GLY A 104 -15.24 22.60 5.18
CA GLY A 104 -14.63 23.59 6.08
C GLY A 104 -13.91 22.98 7.28
N PHE A 105 -13.74 21.66 7.31
CA PHE A 105 -12.92 20.99 8.29
C PHE A 105 -11.60 20.56 7.66
N SER A 106 -10.50 20.93 8.30
CA SER A 106 -9.21 20.29 8.07
C SER A 106 -9.11 19.17 9.11
N PRO A 107 -9.39 17.91 8.75
CA PRO A 107 -9.16 16.83 9.71
C PRO A 107 -7.67 16.85 10.01
N TYR A 108 -7.25 16.93 11.26
CA TYR A 108 -5.83 16.93 11.61
C TYR A 108 -5.20 15.66 11.01
N PRO A 109 -4.46 15.74 9.88
CA PRO A 109 -4.06 14.54 9.17
C PRO A 109 -3.15 13.69 10.07
N GLY A 110 -2.42 14.33 10.98
CA GLY A 110 -1.61 13.64 11.98
C GLY A 110 -2.36 12.65 12.87
N SER A 111 -3.58 12.93 13.33
CA SER A 111 -4.32 11.99 14.20
C SER A 111 -4.90 10.81 13.41
N ILE A 112 -5.34 11.05 12.17
CA ILE A 112 -5.77 10.00 11.24
C ILE A 112 -4.59 9.09 10.89
N LEU A 113 -3.44 9.69 10.54
CA LEU A 113 -2.22 8.97 10.23
C LEU A 113 -1.73 8.13 11.41
N ASP A 114 -1.86 8.63 12.64
CA ASP A 114 -1.53 7.90 13.86
C ASP A 114 -2.37 6.62 14.02
N VAL A 115 -3.69 6.71 13.78
CA VAL A 115 -4.58 5.54 13.78
C VAL A 115 -4.17 4.53 12.70
N ILE A 116 -3.90 4.99 11.48
CA ILE A 116 -3.50 4.14 10.35
C ILE A 116 -2.17 3.43 10.62
N VAL A 117 -1.16 4.15 11.11
CA VAL A 117 0.15 3.56 11.42
C VAL A 117 0.02 2.54 12.55
N LYS A 118 -0.70 2.86 13.63
CA LYS A 118 -0.93 1.93 14.74
C LYS A 118 -1.64 0.66 14.30
N SER A 119 -2.65 0.75 13.43
CA SER A 119 -3.35 -0.44 12.93
C SER A 119 -2.45 -1.30 12.04
N LEU A 120 -1.60 -0.68 11.20
CA LEU A 120 -0.63 -1.42 10.39
C LEU A 120 0.41 -2.15 11.26
N VAL A 121 0.95 -1.47 12.27
CA VAL A 121 1.91 -2.07 13.22
C VAL A 121 1.25 -3.21 14.01
N ALA A 122 0.02 -3.02 14.47
CA ALA A 122 -0.72 -4.06 15.20
C ALA A 122 -0.99 -5.32 14.36
N GLY A 123 -1.13 -5.17 13.03
CA GLY A 123 -1.36 -6.26 12.09
C GLY A 123 -0.09 -6.82 11.42
N GLU A 124 1.07 -6.19 11.60
CA GLU A 124 2.29 -6.45 10.83
C GLU A 124 2.71 -7.92 10.84
N ASP A 125 2.69 -8.56 12.01
CA ASP A 125 3.06 -9.97 12.18
C ASP A 125 2.19 -10.93 11.33
N SER A 126 1.00 -10.49 10.91
CA SER A 126 0.07 -11.27 10.10
C SER A 126 0.18 -11.00 8.60
N ILE A 127 0.93 -9.98 8.19
CA ILE A 127 1.08 -9.60 6.78
C ILE A 127 2.21 -10.45 6.17
N PRO A 128 1.90 -11.37 5.24
CA PRO A 128 2.92 -12.20 4.63
C PRO A 128 3.84 -11.35 3.75
N PHE A 129 5.14 -11.63 3.81
CA PHE A 129 6.11 -10.98 2.94
C PHE A 129 5.92 -11.40 1.48
N GLN A 130 5.71 -10.42 0.60
CA GLN A 130 5.55 -10.62 -0.84
C GLN A 130 6.28 -9.51 -1.62
N VAL A 131 7.44 -9.84 -2.19
CA VAL A 131 8.38 -8.88 -2.84
C VAL A 131 7.81 -8.12 -4.03
N ASN A 132 6.79 -8.66 -4.69
CA ASN A 132 6.20 -8.11 -5.92
C ASN A 132 4.69 -7.89 -5.78
N SER A 133 4.26 -7.55 -4.57
CA SER A 133 2.85 -7.29 -4.27
C SER A 133 2.70 -5.93 -3.62
N PHE A 134 1.54 -5.32 -3.84
CA PHE A 134 1.09 -4.13 -3.15
C PHE A 134 -0.39 -4.29 -2.86
N ASP A 135 -0.84 -3.69 -1.77
CA ASP A 135 -2.26 -3.61 -1.43
C ASP A 135 -2.69 -2.14 -1.35
N LEU A 136 -3.90 -1.87 -1.82
CA LEU A 136 -4.57 -0.60 -1.64
C LEU A 136 -5.71 -0.78 -0.64
N TYR A 137 -5.51 -0.30 0.59
CA TYR A 137 -6.48 -0.40 1.66
C TYR A 137 -7.43 0.81 1.68
N GLY A 138 -8.72 0.56 1.92
CA GLY A 138 -9.69 1.59 2.28
C GLY A 138 -9.84 1.66 3.80
N TYR A 139 -9.57 2.82 4.38
CA TYR A 139 -9.76 3.05 5.82
C TYR A 139 -11.07 3.78 6.05
N ASP A 140 -11.97 3.15 6.78
CA ASP A 140 -13.22 3.76 7.20
C ASP A 140 -13.03 4.29 8.63
N ILE A 141 -12.92 5.62 8.73
CA ILE A 141 -12.66 6.34 9.97
C ILE A 141 -13.85 7.25 10.29
N LEU A 142 -14.35 7.14 11.51
CA LEU A 142 -15.38 8.02 12.05
C LEU A 142 -14.72 9.11 12.90
N LEU A 143 -15.16 10.36 12.75
CA LEU A 143 -14.75 11.46 13.62
C LEU A 143 -15.87 11.73 14.63
N ASP A 144 -15.51 11.86 15.90
CA ASP A 144 -16.45 12.31 16.93
C ASP A 144 -16.58 13.85 16.97
N GLU A 145 -17.43 14.35 17.87
CA GLU A 145 -17.67 15.78 18.11
C GLU A 145 -16.42 16.59 18.48
N SER A 146 -15.37 15.92 18.98
CA SER A 146 -14.06 16.52 19.29
C SER A 146 -13.04 16.32 18.16
N PHE A 147 -13.48 15.87 16.99
CA PHE A 147 -12.64 15.50 15.84
C PHE A 147 -11.60 14.43 16.14
N ARG A 148 -11.84 13.57 17.13
CA ARG A 148 -10.97 12.42 17.38
C ARG A 148 -11.33 11.30 16.39
N PRO A 149 -10.33 10.71 15.71
CA PRO A 149 -10.56 9.62 14.77
C PRO A 149 -10.73 8.28 15.48
N TRP A 150 -11.75 7.54 15.04
CA TRP A 150 -12.07 6.19 15.47
C TRP A 150 -12.06 5.27 14.26
N LEU A 151 -11.18 4.27 14.25
CA LEU A 151 -11.15 3.26 13.21
C LEU A 151 -12.39 2.37 13.31
N ILE A 152 -13.16 2.27 12.23
CA ILE A 152 -14.33 1.38 12.15
C ILE A 152 -13.94 0.07 11.48
N GLU A 153 -13.37 0.15 10.28
CA GLU A 153 -12.92 -1.02 9.53
C GLU A 153 -11.78 -0.69 8.56
N ILE A 154 -11.04 -1.73 8.15
CA ILE A 154 -10.02 -1.68 7.10
C ILE A 154 -10.46 -2.63 6.00
N ASN A 155 -10.68 -2.09 4.80
CA ASN A 155 -11.09 -2.84 3.63
C ASN A 155 -9.88 -3.16 2.74
N SER A 156 -9.60 -4.45 2.52
CA SER A 156 -8.55 -4.92 1.60
C SER A 156 -8.93 -4.79 0.12
N SER A 157 -10.18 -4.45 -0.17
CA SER A 157 -10.69 -4.25 -1.53
C SER A 157 -11.70 -3.10 -1.55
N PRO A 158 -11.24 -1.85 -1.35
CA PRO A 158 -12.12 -0.68 -1.39
C PRO A 158 -12.83 -0.57 -2.74
N SER A 159 -14.11 -0.17 -2.70
CA SER A 159 -14.91 -0.03 -3.93
C SER A 159 -14.34 1.05 -4.85
N MET A 160 -13.98 0.65 -6.07
CA MET A 160 -13.54 1.56 -7.14
C MET A 160 -14.66 1.92 -8.14
N GLY A 161 -15.92 1.62 -7.80
CA GLY A 161 -17.08 2.07 -8.59
C GLY A 161 -17.17 3.59 -8.66
N ARG A 162 -17.64 4.14 -9.79
CA ARG A 162 -17.72 5.58 -10.04
C ARG A 162 -19.17 5.97 -10.33
N ASP A 163 -19.88 6.39 -9.28
CA ASP A 163 -21.32 6.66 -9.35
C ASP A 163 -21.65 8.16 -9.52
N ASN A 164 -20.70 9.04 -9.20
CA ASN A 164 -20.85 10.50 -9.28
C ASN A 164 -19.52 11.15 -9.72
N SER A 165 -19.56 12.43 -10.07
CA SER A 165 -18.41 13.21 -10.53
C SER A 165 -17.22 13.19 -9.56
N LEU A 166 -17.49 13.29 -8.25
CA LEU A 166 -16.43 13.27 -7.24
C LEU A 166 -15.69 11.92 -7.20
N ASP A 167 -16.40 10.80 -7.39
CA ASP A 167 -15.76 9.48 -7.51
C ASP A 167 -14.79 9.44 -8.70
N TYR A 168 -15.15 10.00 -9.86
CA TYR A 168 -14.24 10.06 -11.01
C TYR A 168 -12.98 10.88 -10.69
N VAL A 169 -13.15 12.07 -10.09
CA VAL A 169 -12.03 12.96 -9.77
C VAL A 169 -11.03 12.28 -8.82
N ILE A 170 -11.50 11.73 -7.70
CA ILE A 170 -10.62 11.19 -6.66
C ILE A 170 -10.08 9.81 -7.06
N LYS A 171 -10.93 8.90 -7.56
CA LYS A 171 -10.52 7.50 -7.79
C LYS A 171 -9.64 7.34 -9.02
N ASP A 172 -9.91 8.09 -10.09
CA ASP A 172 -9.06 8.01 -11.29
C ASP A 172 -7.66 8.54 -10.97
N ALA A 173 -7.57 9.65 -10.22
CA ALA A 173 -6.29 10.18 -9.74
C ALA A 173 -5.57 9.20 -8.79
N LEU A 174 -6.28 8.62 -7.83
CA LEU A 174 -5.73 7.62 -6.90
C LEU A 174 -5.12 6.42 -7.63
N ILE A 175 -5.85 5.84 -8.58
CA ILE A 175 -5.37 4.66 -9.34
C ILE A 175 -4.21 5.05 -10.24
N TYR A 176 -4.28 6.21 -10.91
CA TYR A 176 -3.19 6.72 -11.73
C TYR A 176 -1.89 6.87 -10.91
N ASP A 177 -1.97 7.54 -9.77
CA ASP A 177 -0.83 7.74 -8.88
C ASP A 177 -0.35 6.44 -8.25
N THR A 178 -1.26 5.50 -7.94
CA THR A 178 -0.90 4.16 -7.45
C THR A 178 -0.04 3.42 -8.47
N MET A 179 -0.42 3.44 -9.75
CA MET A 179 0.35 2.80 -10.81
C MET A 179 1.72 3.46 -11.02
N ARG A 180 1.81 4.78 -10.86
CA ARG A 180 3.10 5.50 -10.91
C ARG A 180 3.98 5.22 -9.71
N LEU A 181 3.39 5.10 -8.52
CA LEU A 181 4.07 4.78 -7.27
C LEU A 181 4.61 3.34 -7.30
N VAL A 182 3.77 2.37 -7.69
CA VAL A 182 4.16 0.96 -7.79
C VAL A 182 5.16 0.77 -8.93
N ARG A 183 4.93 1.44 -10.07
CA ARG A 183 5.75 1.35 -11.29
C ARG A 183 5.95 -0.11 -11.71
N PRO A 184 4.87 -0.83 -12.09
CA PRO A 184 5.01 -2.18 -12.60
C PRO A 184 5.87 -2.14 -13.87
N LEU A 185 6.92 -2.95 -13.90
CA LEU A 185 7.80 -3.05 -15.06
C LEU A 185 7.08 -3.68 -16.23
N HIS A 186 7.41 -3.23 -17.44
CA HIS A 186 7.04 -3.95 -18.65
C HIS A 186 7.73 -5.32 -18.65
N PHE A 187 6.96 -6.35 -18.97
CA PHE A 187 7.42 -7.73 -18.93
C PHE A 187 7.21 -8.37 -20.30
N ASP A 188 8.30 -8.64 -21.01
CA ASP A 188 8.27 -9.25 -22.33
C ASP A 188 8.07 -10.77 -22.24
N ARG A 189 6.83 -11.20 -22.50
CA ARG A 189 6.46 -12.61 -22.51
C ARG A 189 7.11 -13.39 -23.65
N ALA A 190 7.40 -12.76 -24.78
CA ALA A 190 8.04 -13.40 -25.93
C ALA A 190 9.54 -13.63 -25.63
N ALA A 191 10.21 -12.65 -25.04
CA ALA A 191 11.57 -12.80 -24.54
C ALA A 191 11.67 -13.93 -23.52
N LEU A 192 10.75 -13.96 -22.53
CA LEU A 192 10.69 -15.06 -21.55
C LEU A 192 10.57 -16.41 -22.24
N LEU A 193 9.65 -16.57 -23.19
CA LEU A 193 9.43 -17.84 -23.89
C LEU A 193 10.68 -18.29 -24.66
N SER A 194 11.35 -17.36 -25.33
CA SER A 194 12.62 -17.61 -26.02
C SER A 194 13.70 -18.09 -25.05
N ILE A 195 13.85 -17.42 -23.91
CA ILE A 195 14.80 -17.77 -22.84
C ILE A 195 14.50 -19.15 -22.25
N LEU A 196 13.23 -19.45 -21.95
CA LEU A 196 12.82 -20.74 -21.41
C LEU A 196 13.15 -21.88 -22.38
N ASN A 197 12.89 -21.70 -23.68
CA ASN A 197 13.24 -22.68 -24.71
C ASN A 197 14.76 -22.89 -24.80
N ARG A 198 15.55 -21.81 -24.79
CA ARG A 198 17.01 -21.89 -24.78
C ARG A 198 17.53 -22.63 -23.55
N ARG A 199 17.08 -22.25 -22.34
CA ARG A 199 17.48 -22.91 -21.09
C ARG A 199 17.10 -24.39 -21.05
N ALA A 200 15.93 -24.75 -21.56
CA ALA A 200 15.51 -26.15 -21.66
C ALA A 200 16.44 -26.96 -22.58
N HIS A 201 16.85 -26.37 -23.71
CA HIS A 201 17.82 -26.99 -24.60
C HIS A 201 19.20 -27.12 -23.95
N ASP A 202 19.70 -26.07 -23.28
CA ASP A 202 21.02 -26.08 -22.62
C ASP A 202 21.09 -27.13 -21.52
N LEU A 203 20.06 -27.22 -20.66
CA LEU A 203 19.94 -28.25 -19.63
C LEU A 203 19.93 -29.67 -20.23
N ALA A 204 19.32 -29.86 -21.40
CA ALA A 204 19.33 -31.15 -22.08
C ALA A 204 20.73 -31.51 -22.63
N GLN A 205 21.53 -30.52 -23.03
CA GLN A 205 22.90 -30.73 -23.49
C GLN A 205 23.87 -30.97 -22.34
N GLU A 206 23.75 -30.24 -21.23
CA GLU A 206 24.58 -30.46 -20.02
C GLU A 206 24.40 -31.87 -19.44
N LYS A 207 23.16 -32.41 -19.46
CA LYS A 207 22.92 -33.80 -19.07
C LYS A 207 23.68 -34.81 -19.94
N LYS A 208 23.90 -34.50 -21.22
CA LYS A 208 24.69 -35.35 -22.13
C LYS A 208 26.19 -35.17 -21.96
N ARG A 209 26.63 -33.97 -21.53
CA ARG A 209 28.05 -33.61 -21.36
C ARG A 209 28.21 -32.72 -20.12
N PRO A 210 28.48 -33.31 -18.95
CA PRO A 210 28.62 -32.56 -17.70
C PRO A 210 29.81 -31.59 -17.76
N ASN A 211 29.61 -30.36 -17.28
CA ASN A 211 30.68 -29.37 -17.15
C ASN A 211 31.70 -29.81 -16.10
N GLN A 212 32.99 -29.67 -16.39
CA GLN A 212 34.10 -29.98 -15.46
C GLN A 212 34.61 -28.73 -14.71
N LEU A 213 33.89 -27.61 -14.81
CA LEU A 213 34.29 -26.35 -14.19
C LEU A 213 34.23 -26.43 -12.65
N PRO A 214 35.08 -25.67 -11.95
CA PRO A 214 34.97 -25.49 -10.50
C PRO A 214 33.56 -24.97 -10.11
N PRO A 215 33.00 -25.39 -8.97
CA PRO A 215 31.66 -24.97 -8.53
C PRO A 215 31.44 -23.46 -8.51
N THR A 216 32.44 -22.69 -8.07
CA THR A 216 32.40 -21.22 -8.02
C THR A 216 32.27 -20.57 -9.40
N GLU A 217 32.89 -21.14 -10.44
CA GLU A 217 32.78 -20.61 -11.80
C GLU A 217 31.43 -20.95 -12.44
N VAL A 218 30.86 -22.12 -12.08
CA VAL A 218 29.51 -22.52 -12.49
C VAL A 218 28.48 -21.55 -11.92
N GLU A 219 28.59 -21.22 -10.63
CA GLU A 219 27.71 -20.26 -9.96
C GLU A 219 27.81 -18.85 -10.57
N ALA A 220 29.03 -18.36 -10.79
CA ALA A 220 29.25 -17.04 -11.39
C ALA A 220 28.65 -16.93 -12.80
N ARG A 221 28.83 -17.97 -13.63
CA ARG A 221 28.26 -18.02 -14.98
C ARG A 221 26.74 -18.10 -14.97
N ALA A 222 26.17 -18.88 -14.06
CA ALA A 222 24.71 -18.98 -13.90
C ALA A 222 24.10 -17.63 -13.49
N LEU A 223 24.77 -16.90 -12.58
CA LEU A 223 24.33 -15.57 -12.16
C LEU A 223 24.42 -14.54 -13.30
N GLN A 224 25.52 -14.54 -14.06
CA GLN A 224 25.67 -13.68 -15.22
C GLN A 224 24.55 -13.94 -16.24
N GLN A 225 24.30 -15.21 -16.58
CA GLN A 225 23.24 -15.58 -17.51
C GLN A 225 21.86 -15.17 -17.01
N LEU A 226 21.60 -15.31 -15.71
CA LEU A 226 20.34 -14.85 -15.11
C LEU A 226 20.15 -13.33 -15.26
N ASN A 227 21.21 -12.54 -15.05
CA ASN A 227 21.14 -11.10 -15.19
C ASN A 227 20.90 -10.67 -16.65
N GLU A 228 21.55 -11.33 -17.62
CA GLU A 228 21.32 -11.11 -19.05
C GLU A 228 19.85 -11.42 -19.42
N ASP A 229 19.34 -12.57 -18.97
CA ASP A 229 17.96 -12.99 -19.24
C ASP A 229 16.94 -12.01 -18.65
N LEU A 230 17.16 -11.54 -17.42
CA LEU A 230 16.30 -10.54 -16.78
C LEU A 230 16.37 -9.19 -17.50
N THR A 231 17.56 -8.80 -17.97
CA THR A 231 17.76 -7.57 -18.76
C THR A 231 16.93 -7.65 -20.05
N ASP A 232 16.93 -8.79 -20.74
CA ASP A 232 16.14 -8.98 -21.96
C ASP A 232 14.64 -8.94 -21.67
N ILE A 233 14.18 -9.65 -20.63
CA ILE A 233 12.75 -9.74 -20.24
C ILE A 233 12.19 -8.37 -19.83
N LEU A 234 13.02 -7.55 -19.16
CA LEU A 234 12.63 -6.25 -18.60
C LEU A 234 13.08 -5.07 -19.47
N HIS A 235 13.55 -5.31 -20.70
CA HIS A 235 14.06 -4.28 -21.62
C HIS A 235 15.13 -3.36 -21.01
N GLY A 236 16.02 -3.91 -20.20
CA GLY A 236 17.07 -3.18 -19.52
C GLY A 236 16.62 -2.39 -18.29
N GLU A 237 15.33 -2.41 -17.96
CA GLU A 237 14.87 -1.85 -16.69
C GLU A 237 15.14 -2.81 -15.53
N ARG A 238 15.45 -2.24 -14.36
CA ARG A 238 15.59 -2.99 -13.12
C ARG A 238 14.42 -2.75 -12.16
N PRO A 239 14.02 -3.77 -11.38
CA PRO A 239 13.11 -3.57 -10.26
C PRO A 239 13.66 -2.52 -9.30
N ARG A 240 12.76 -1.78 -8.65
CA ARG A 240 13.14 -0.81 -7.62
C ARG A 240 13.81 -1.56 -6.46
N GLN A 241 14.94 -1.06 -5.97
CA GLN A 241 15.64 -1.70 -4.86
C GLN A 241 14.90 -1.46 -3.54
N TYR A 242 15.12 -2.34 -2.56
CA TYR A 242 14.62 -2.12 -1.21
C TYR A 242 15.18 -0.80 -0.65
N GLY A 243 14.34 -0.02 0.02
CA GLY A 243 14.72 1.29 0.57
C GLY A 243 14.71 2.45 -0.45
N GLU A 244 14.71 2.15 -1.76
CA GLU A 244 14.68 3.17 -2.81
C GLU A 244 13.29 3.83 -2.87
N MET A 245 13.24 5.16 -2.83
CA MET A 245 11.99 5.91 -2.92
C MET A 245 11.43 5.89 -4.35
N PRO A 246 10.10 5.84 -4.52
CA PRO A 246 9.49 6.02 -5.83
C PRO A 246 9.89 7.37 -6.45
N GLN A 247 10.23 7.38 -7.74
CA GLN A 247 10.53 8.61 -8.48
C GLN A 247 9.30 9.53 -8.61
N HIS A 248 8.11 8.92 -8.63
CA HIS A 248 6.83 9.61 -8.68
C HIS A 248 5.97 9.10 -7.53
N MET A 249 5.60 9.99 -6.63
CA MET A 249 4.69 9.68 -5.53
C MET A 249 3.27 10.21 -5.79
N GLY A 250 3.08 11.08 -6.79
CA GLY A 250 1.79 11.71 -7.02
C GLY A 250 1.32 12.41 -5.75
N ASN A 251 0.07 12.18 -5.38
CA ASN A 251 -0.51 12.69 -4.14
C ASN A 251 -0.35 11.74 -2.93
N PHE A 252 0.51 10.72 -3.02
CA PHE A 252 0.90 9.93 -1.87
C PHE A 252 1.98 10.63 -1.03
N GLN A 253 1.87 10.49 0.29
CA GLN A 253 2.95 10.75 1.24
C GLN A 253 3.39 9.44 1.91
N ARG A 254 4.69 9.30 2.16
CA ARG A 254 5.24 8.14 2.89
C ARG A 254 4.98 8.30 4.38
N ILE A 255 4.36 7.30 4.99
CA ILE A 255 4.02 7.28 6.41
C ILE A 255 4.82 6.22 7.20
N ALA A 256 5.33 5.19 6.52
CA ALA A 256 6.28 4.24 7.09
C ALA A 256 7.26 3.70 6.01
N PRO A 257 8.49 3.29 6.39
CA PRO A 257 9.18 3.73 7.60
C PRO A 257 9.38 5.24 7.52
N ASN A 258 9.06 6.03 8.54
CA ASN A 258 9.23 7.50 8.48
C ASN A 258 10.34 7.94 9.44
N LYS A 259 11.21 8.87 9.03
CA LYS A 259 12.24 9.50 9.89
C LYS A 259 11.65 10.45 10.94
N THR A 260 10.33 10.56 11.00
CA THR A 260 9.62 11.46 11.92
C THR A 260 9.27 10.69 13.18
N ARG A 261 9.41 11.35 14.34
CA ARG A 261 9.23 10.81 15.71
C ARG A 261 8.00 9.92 15.95
N LEU A 262 6.97 9.98 15.10
CA LEU A 262 5.74 9.21 15.28
C LEU A 262 5.97 7.70 15.14
N PHE A 263 6.76 7.28 14.16
CA PHE A 263 7.06 5.87 13.94
C PHE A 263 7.99 5.33 15.05
N ASP A 264 9.07 6.08 15.34
CA ASP A 264 10.01 5.73 16.42
C ASP A 264 9.31 5.69 17.78
N PHE A 265 8.38 6.61 18.07
CA PHE A 265 7.62 6.65 19.34
C PHE A 265 6.63 5.49 19.48
N ILE A 266 5.96 5.07 18.41
CA ILE A 266 5.03 3.92 18.43
C ILE A 266 5.81 2.60 18.61
N ILE A 267 6.98 2.48 17.97
CA ILE A 267 7.90 1.34 18.17
C ILE A 267 8.44 1.34 19.60
N GLU A 268 8.86 2.49 20.14
CA GLU A 268 9.39 2.62 21.51
C GLU A 268 8.35 2.26 22.60
N LEU A 269 7.07 2.55 22.38
CA LEU A 269 5.99 2.19 23.31
C LEU A 269 5.60 0.71 23.29
N SER A 270 6.10 -0.04 22.31
CA SER A 270 5.79 -1.46 22.10
C SER A 270 6.90 -2.40 22.65
N VAL A 271 7.86 -1.86 23.41
CA VAL A 271 8.99 -2.56 24.07
C VAL A 271 8.80 -2.68 25.58
#